data_AF-A0A7S2NL67-F1
#
_entry.id   AF-A0A7S2NL67-F1
#
_cell.length_a   1.000
_cell.length_b   1.000
_cell.length_c   1.000
_cell.angle_alpha   90.00
_cell.angle_beta   90.00
_cell.angle_gamma   90.00
#
_symmetry.space_group_name_H-M   'P 1'
#
loop_
_entity.id
_entity.type
_entity.pdbx_description
1 polymer ?
#
loop_
_entity_poly.entity_id
_entity_poly.type
_entity_poly.pdbx_seq_one_letter_code
_entity_poly.pdbx_strand_id
1 'polypeptide(L)'
;KQRMRDGLKEMVLLVWARPDSNDWLMLYANQAWTMATGLAVKPPKKFPGSIEIVNAQSGSSALPGASLWSHMRCSSQKDSTKLSSFCGLLRALLSQQPHSVDGARIQAPTFSLSTTIRRSTGEETNVLCRFSPADKPLDEAASTTRPALQAST
;
A
#
# COMPACT_ATOMS: atom_id res chain seq x y z
N LYS A 1 2.52 -22.55 10.68
CA LYS A 1 1.33 -22.88 9.85
C LYS A 1 0.19 -21.87 10.02
N GLN A 2 -0.15 -21.42 11.23
CA GLN A 2 -1.23 -20.43 11.44
C GLN A 2 -0.98 -19.08 10.72
N ARG A 3 0.24 -18.54 10.85
CA ARG A 3 0.68 -17.31 10.16
C ARG A 3 0.54 -17.34 8.63
N MET A 4 0.82 -18.48 7.98
CA MET A 4 0.60 -18.63 6.52
C MET A 4 -0.89 -18.60 6.15
N ARG A 5 -1.76 -19.11 7.03
CA ARG A 5 -3.22 -19.06 6.82
C ARG A 5 -3.77 -17.66 7.10
N ASP A 6 -3.21 -16.96 8.07
CA ASP A 6 -3.61 -15.58 8.39
C ASP A 6 -3.16 -14.60 7.31
N GLY A 7 -1.99 -14.83 6.68
CA GLY A 7 -1.52 -14.06 5.53
C GLY A 7 -2.44 -14.11 4.30
N LEU A 8 -3.27 -15.15 4.17
CA LEU A 8 -4.29 -15.23 3.11
C LEU A 8 -5.46 -14.24 3.32
N LYS A 9 -5.61 -13.71 4.55
CA LYS A 9 -6.62 -12.69 4.89
C LYS A 9 -6.06 -11.28 4.83
N GLU A 10 -4.74 -11.12 4.81
CA GLU A 10 -4.10 -9.81 4.73
C GLU A 10 -4.29 -9.22 3.35
N MET A 11 -4.69 -7.96 3.29
CA MET A 11 -4.76 -7.21 2.04
C MET A 11 -3.36 -6.73 1.69
N VAL A 12 -2.86 -7.13 0.52
CA VAL A 12 -1.52 -6.78 0.05
C VAL A 12 -1.64 -6.00 -1.25
N LEU A 13 -0.97 -4.84 -1.27
CA LEU A 13 -0.85 -3.97 -2.42
C LEU A 13 0.62 -3.73 -2.73
N LEU A 14 0.96 -3.73 -4.02
CA LEU A 14 2.21 -3.13 -4.50
C LEU A 14 1.87 -1.75 -5.06
N VAL A 15 2.57 -0.72 -4.60
CA VAL A 15 2.32 0.65 -5.03
C VAL A 15 3.60 1.32 -5.47
N TRP A 16 3.51 2.15 -6.50
CA TRP A 16 4.55 3.11 -6.85
C TRP A 16 4.36 4.35 -5.99
N ALA A 17 5.07 4.40 -4.86
CA ALA A 17 5.00 5.55 -3.97
C ALA A 17 5.68 6.77 -4.61
N ARG A 18 5.03 7.93 -4.49
CA ARG A 18 5.56 9.21 -4.94
C ARG A 18 5.80 10.13 -3.74
N PRO A 19 7.01 10.67 -3.53
CA PRO A 19 7.30 11.55 -2.40
C PRO A 19 6.73 12.97 -2.59
N ASP A 20 6.39 13.33 -3.82
CA ASP A 20 5.94 14.65 -4.27
C ASP A 20 4.42 14.73 -4.45
N SER A 21 3.74 13.59 -4.62
CA SER A 21 2.31 13.54 -4.84
C SER A 21 1.63 12.41 -4.04
N ASN A 22 0.36 12.61 -3.73
CA ASN A 22 -0.55 11.56 -3.26
C ASN A 22 -1.13 10.74 -4.44
N ASP A 23 -0.49 10.74 -5.61
CA ASP A 23 -0.87 9.91 -6.76
C ASP A 23 -0.05 8.61 -6.75
N TRP A 24 -0.27 7.81 -5.71
CA TRP A 24 0.44 6.53 -5.57
C TRP A 24 -0.26 5.49 -6.42
N LEU A 25 0.40 5.09 -7.51
CA LEU A 25 -0.17 4.15 -8.47
C LEU A 25 -0.18 2.74 -7.89
N MET A 26 -1.33 2.07 -7.92
CA MET A 26 -1.41 0.66 -7.56
C MET A 26 -0.91 -0.20 -8.73
N LEU A 27 0.12 -1.02 -8.46
CA LEU A 27 0.75 -1.90 -9.43
C LEU A 27 0.27 -3.35 -9.32
N TYR A 28 -0.13 -3.76 -8.13
CA TYR A 28 -0.69 -5.07 -7.85
C TYR A 28 -1.62 -5.01 -6.65
N ALA A 29 -2.64 -5.86 -6.65
CA ALA A 29 -3.49 -6.12 -5.50
C ALA A 29 -3.78 -7.62 -5.40
N ASN A 30 -3.75 -8.16 -4.19
CA ASN A 30 -4.10 -9.56 -3.98
C ASN A 30 -5.63 -9.77 -3.94
N GLN A 31 -6.04 -11.04 -3.93
CA GLN A 31 -7.45 -11.42 -3.90
C GLN A 31 -8.18 -10.85 -2.67
N ALA A 32 -7.53 -10.78 -1.50
CA ALA A 32 -8.15 -10.24 -0.30
C ALA A 32 -8.55 -8.76 -0.47
N TRP A 33 -7.67 -7.94 -1.06
CA TRP A 33 -8.01 -6.55 -1.41
C TRP A 33 -9.18 -6.48 -2.39
N THR A 34 -9.14 -7.29 -3.45
CA THR A 34 -10.20 -7.31 -4.46
C THR A 34 -11.54 -7.74 -3.88
N MET A 35 -11.57 -8.72 -2.99
CA MET A 35 -12.79 -9.13 -2.30
C MET A 35 -13.32 -8.05 -1.35
N ALA A 36 -12.43 -7.29 -0.70
CA ALA A 36 -12.83 -6.23 0.23
C ALA A 36 -13.37 -4.99 -0.48
N THR A 37 -12.68 -4.53 -1.53
CA THR A 37 -12.94 -3.25 -2.21
C THR A 37 -13.73 -3.40 -3.50
N GLY A 38 -13.77 -4.60 -4.08
CA GLY A 38 -14.29 -4.85 -5.42
C GLY A 38 -13.34 -4.41 -6.54
N LEU A 39 -12.11 -3.99 -6.22
CA LEU A 39 -11.15 -3.47 -7.19
C LEU A 39 -10.06 -4.50 -7.50
N ALA A 40 -9.87 -4.78 -8.78
CA ALA A 40 -8.79 -5.64 -9.26
C ALA A 40 -7.79 -4.82 -10.07
N VAL A 41 -6.50 -5.06 -9.81
CA VAL A 41 -5.41 -4.51 -10.60
C VAL A 41 -5.06 -5.52 -11.70
N LYS A 42 -5.25 -5.12 -12.96
CA LYS A 42 -4.95 -5.95 -14.12
C LYS A 42 -3.63 -5.51 -14.75
N PRO A 43 -2.71 -6.46 -15.02
CA PRO A 43 -1.48 -6.15 -15.74
C PRO A 43 -1.80 -5.70 -17.18
N PRO A 44 -0.90 -4.95 -17.82
CA PRO A 44 -1.07 -4.55 -19.21
C PRO A 44 -1.17 -5.77 -20.13
N LYS A 45 -2.06 -5.70 -21.11
CA LYS A 45 -2.27 -6.79 -22.09
C LYS A 45 -1.11 -6.96 -23.07
N LYS A 46 -0.30 -5.91 -23.27
CA LYS A 46 0.87 -5.88 -24.16
C LYS A 46 1.96 -5.02 -23.52
N PHE A 47 3.21 -5.34 -23.81
CA PHE A 47 4.35 -4.53 -23.36
C PHE A 47 4.90 -3.69 -24.53
N PRO A 48 5.19 -2.38 -24.33
CA PRO A 48 4.87 -1.59 -23.14
C PRO A 48 3.36 -1.30 -23.02
N GLY A 49 2.85 -1.16 -21.79
CA GLY A 49 1.43 -0.88 -21.56
C GLY A 49 1.13 -0.41 -20.13
N SER A 50 -0.10 0.09 -19.93
CA SER A 50 -0.57 0.65 -18.67
C SER A 50 -1.34 -0.36 -17.84
N ILE A 51 -1.21 -0.25 -16.52
CA ILE A 51 -1.99 -1.02 -15.56
C ILE A 51 -3.42 -0.48 -15.52
N GLU A 52 -4.38 -1.39 -15.45
CA GLU A 52 -5.81 -1.08 -15.41
C GLU A 52 -6.39 -1.44 -14.04
N ILE A 53 -7.13 -0.52 -13.43
CA ILE A 53 -7.91 -0.82 -12.22
C ILE A 53 -9.36 -0.97 -12.63
N VAL A 54 -9.89 -2.17 -12.46
CA VAL A 54 -11.26 -2.52 -12.87
C VAL A 54 -12.12 -2.87 -11.67
N ASN A 55 -13.41 -2.58 -11.78
CA ASN A 55 -14.39 -3.14 -10.85
C ASN A 55 -14.57 -4.63 -11.16
N ALA A 56 -14.15 -5.49 -10.24
CA ALA A 56 -14.16 -6.94 -10.40
C ALA A 56 -15.57 -7.52 -10.57
N GLN A 57 -16.61 -6.83 -10.08
CA GLN A 57 -17.99 -7.31 -10.16
C GLN A 57 -18.68 -6.93 -11.47
N SER A 58 -18.38 -5.74 -11.99
CA SER A 58 -19.05 -5.20 -13.20
C SER A 58 -18.27 -5.43 -14.48
N GLY A 59 -16.95 -5.69 -14.41
CA GLY A 59 -16.09 -5.76 -15.59
C GLY A 59 -16.02 -4.45 -16.40
N SER A 60 -16.63 -3.37 -15.91
CA SER A 60 -16.68 -2.06 -16.56
C SER A 60 -15.31 -1.38 -16.55
N SER A 61 -15.11 -0.59 -17.61
CA SER A 61 -13.80 -0.09 -18.05
C SER A 61 -13.02 0.65 -16.97
N ALA A 62 -11.72 0.39 -17.04
CA ALA A 62 -10.64 0.88 -16.22
C ALA A 62 -10.66 2.39 -15.97
N LEU A 63 -10.45 2.78 -14.70
CA LEU A 63 -9.79 4.05 -14.42
C LEU A 63 -8.29 3.84 -14.65
N PRO A 64 -7.66 4.49 -15.65
CA PRO A 64 -6.22 4.36 -15.84
C PRO A 64 -5.50 4.89 -14.60
N GLY A 65 -4.69 4.04 -13.96
CA GLY A 65 -3.79 4.44 -12.87
C GLY A 65 -4.46 5.14 -11.68
N ALA A 66 -5.62 4.67 -11.22
CA ALA A 66 -6.24 5.23 -10.03
C ALA A 66 -5.30 5.21 -8.81
N SER A 67 -5.23 6.36 -8.14
CA SER A 67 -4.42 6.54 -6.94
C SER A 67 -4.95 5.68 -5.80
N LEU A 68 -4.04 5.08 -5.04
CA LEU A 68 -4.33 4.42 -3.77
C LEU A 68 -5.23 5.28 -2.88
N TRP A 69 -4.91 6.58 -2.79
CA TRP A 69 -5.56 7.53 -1.89
C TRP A 69 -6.95 7.96 -2.38
N SER A 70 -7.35 7.60 -3.61
CA SER A 70 -8.75 7.69 -4.02
C SER A 70 -9.65 6.67 -3.30
N HIS A 71 -9.05 5.60 -2.77
CA HIS A 71 -9.75 4.49 -2.09
C HIS A 71 -9.46 4.40 -0.59
N MET A 72 -8.55 5.25 -0.11
CA MET A 72 -8.07 5.28 1.27
C MET A 72 -8.11 6.70 1.81
N ARG A 73 -8.51 6.85 3.07
CA ARG A 73 -8.47 8.13 3.78
C ARG A 73 -7.83 7.96 5.14
N CYS A 74 -7.06 8.95 5.60
CA CYS A 74 -6.53 8.93 6.96
C CYS A 74 -7.70 8.97 7.94
N SER A 75 -7.72 8.07 8.92
CA SER A 75 -8.83 8.01 9.90
C SER A 75 -8.79 9.16 10.90
N SER A 76 -7.64 9.83 11.04
CA SER A 76 -7.46 10.96 11.97
C SER A 76 -6.51 12.03 11.42
N GLN A 77 -6.60 13.25 11.97
CA GLN A 77 -5.64 14.33 11.69
C GLN A 77 -4.21 13.92 12.06
N LYS A 78 -4.04 13.18 13.16
CA LYS A 78 -2.74 12.66 13.59
C LYS A 78 -2.12 11.76 12.53
N ASP A 79 -2.90 10.89 11.91
CA ASP A 79 -2.40 9.98 10.86
C ASP A 79 -2.10 10.72 9.55
N SER A 80 -2.85 11.77 9.23
CA SER A 80 -2.53 12.68 8.13
C SER A 80 -1.16 13.37 8.33
N THR A 81 -0.89 13.87 9.53
CA THR A 81 0.43 14.45 9.87
C THR A 81 1.56 13.42 9.83
N LYS A 82 1.29 12.18 10.24
CA LYS A 82 2.28 11.09 10.11
C LYS A 82 2.59 10.79 8.65
N LEU A 83 1.57 10.72 7.80
CA LEU A 83 1.74 10.48 6.36
C LEU A 83 2.55 11.60 5.70
N SER A 84 2.24 12.87 6.00
CA SER A 84 3.00 14.00 5.45
C SER A 84 4.47 13.98 5.90
N SER A 85 4.73 13.64 7.16
CA SER A 85 6.08 13.47 7.70
C SER A 85 6.83 12.33 6.99
N PHE A 86 6.16 11.21 6.74
CA PHE A 86 6.73 10.08 6.00
C PHE A 86 7.08 10.46 4.55
N CYS A 87 6.19 11.16 3.84
CA CYS A 87 6.45 11.66 2.49
C CYS A 87 7.64 12.64 2.48
N GLY A 88 7.76 13.50 3.50
CA GLY A 88 8.91 14.39 3.67
C GLY A 88 10.23 13.62 3.84
N LEU A 89 10.22 12.55 4.64
CA LEU A 89 11.39 11.71 4.83
C LEU A 89 11.78 10.93 3.56
N LEU A 90 10.81 10.37 2.84
CA LEU A 90 11.06 9.75 1.53
C LEU A 90 11.68 10.75 0.54
N ARG A 91 11.17 11.99 0.51
CA ARG A 91 11.72 13.05 -0.34
C ARG A 91 13.17 13.36 0.01
N ALA A 92 13.49 13.49 1.29
CA ALA A 92 14.84 13.73 1.76
C ALA A 92 15.79 12.59 1.34
N LEU A 93 15.40 11.33 1.56
CA LEU A 93 16.19 10.16 1.17
C LEU A 93 16.46 10.11 -0.34
N LEU A 94 15.44 10.36 -1.16
CA LEU A 94 15.57 10.35 -2.62
C LEU A 94 16.40 11.53 -3.14
N SER A 95 16.30 12.69 -2.49
CA SER A 95 17.08 13.88 -2.87
C SER A 95 18.57 13.77 -2.56
N GLN A 96 18.94 12.96 -1.57
CA GLN A 96 20.33 12.78 -1.15
C GLN A 96 21.11 11.78 -2.01
N GLN A 97 20.47 11.07 -2.94
CA GLN A 97 21.15 10.20 -3.90
C GLN A 97 20.73 10.55 -5.33
N PRO A 98 21.44 11.47 -6.00
CA PRO A 98 21.16 11.78 -7.39
C PRO A 98 21.52 10.60 -8.31
N HIS A 99 22.55 9.81 -7.99
CA HIS A 99 23.08 8.76 -8.86
C HIS A 99 23.78 7.65 -8.07
N SER A 100 23.05 6.68 -7.51
CA SER A 100 23.66 5.41 -7.09
C SER A 100 23.81 4.51 -8.32
N VAL A 101 24.94 4.67 -9.00
CA VAL A 101 25.37 3.87 -10.17
C VAL A 101 25.67 2.41 -9.78
N ASP A 102 25.76 2.08 -8.50
CA ASP A 102 26.04 0.73 -8.01
C ASP A 102 24.96 0.24 -7.05
N GLY A 103 23.81 -0.20 -7.57
CA GLY A 103 22.89 -1.15 -6.89
C GLY A 103 22.51 -0.83 -5.42
N ALA A 104 22.69 0.39 -4.95
CA ALA A 104 22.63 0.73 -3.54
C ALA A 104 21.16 0.69 -3.14
N ARG A 105 20.80 -0.33 -2.34
CA ARG A 105 19.44 -0.44 -1.79
C ARG A 105 19.17 0.80 -0.96
N ILE A 106 18.21 1.60 -1.41
CA ILE A 106 17.66 2.68 -0.61
C ILE A 106 17.02 2.02 0.61
N GLN A 107 17.60 2.24 1.80
CA GLN A 107 16.95 1.83 3.05
C GLN A 107 15.73 2.72 3.28
N ALA A 108 14.63 2.41 2.59
CA ALA A 108 13.39 3.11 2.79
C ALA A 108 12.79 2.71 4.16
N PRO A 109 12.28 3.70 4.91
CA PRO A 109 11.61 3.46 6.19
C PRO A 109 10.39 2.56 6.03
N THR A 110 10.11 1.76 7.06
CA THR A 110 8.78 1.14 7.22
C THR A 110 7.88 2.13 7.95
N PHE A 111 6.61 2.21 7.53
CA PHE A 111 5.64 3.13 8.11
C PHE A 111 4.31 2.42 8.33
N SER A 112 3.56 2.85 9.35
CA SER A 112 2.22 2.31 9.59
C SER A 112 1.26 3.42 9.97
N LEU A 113 0.03 3.31 9.47
CA LEU A 113 -1.02 4.31 9.69
C LEU A 113 -2.39 3.64 9.75
N SER A 114 -3.27 4.21 10.56
CA SER A 114 -4.69 3.84 10.58
C SER A 114 -5.42 4.62 9.49
N THR A 115 -6.16 3.89 8.67
CA THR A 115 -6.88 4.44 7.51
C THR A 115 -8.22 3.77 7.35
N THR A 116 -9.10 4.46 6.67
CA THR A 116 -10.40 3.95 6.28
C THR A 116 -10.36 3.58 4.80
N ILE A 117 -10.77 2.35 4.48
CA ILE A 117 -11.03 1.91 3.10
C ILE A 117 -12.52 1.90 2.83
N ARG A 118 -12.89 2.14 1.58
CA ARG A 118 -14.25 1.92 1.10
C ARG A 118 -14.39 0.49 0.56
N ARG A 119 -15.34 -0.26 1.11
CA ARG A 119 -15.66 -1.62 0.67
C ARG A 119 -16.51 -1.62 -0.60
N SER A 120 -16.57 -2.76 -1.28
CA SER A 120 -17.45 -2.92 -2.46
C SER A 120 -18.93 -2.70 -2.14
N THR A 121 -19.35 -2.92 -0.89
CA THR A 121 -20.71 -2.65 -0.39
C THR A 121 -21.01 -1.17 -0.24
N GLY A 122 -20.00 -0.29 -0.37
CA GLY A 122 -20.11 1.14 -0.11
C GLY A 122 -19.80 1.52 1.33
N GLU A 123 -19.74 0.56 2.25
CA GLU A 123 -19.38 0.76 3.66
C GLU A 123 -17.91 1.17 3.81
N GLU A 124 -17.64 1.98 4.83
CA GLU A 124 -16.29 2.36 5.22
C GLU A 124 -15.80 1.46 6.36
N THR A 125 -14.53 1.06 6.34
CA THR A 125 -13.93 0.19 7.37
C THR A 125 -12.54 0.68 7.73
N ASN A 126 -12.28 0.79 9.03
CA ASN A 126 -10.96 1.13 9.55
C ASN A 126 -10.02 -0.08 9.41
N VAL A 127 -8.84 0.17 8.88
CA VAL A 127 -7.77 -0.79 8.68
C VAL A 127 -6.45 -0.18 9.13
N LEU A 128 -5.54 -1.05 9.57
CA LEU A 128 -4.16 -0.68 9.85
C LEU A 128 -3.33 -1.02 8.61
N CYS A 129 -2.74 0.00 7.99
CA CYS A 129 -1.86 -0.18 6.83
C CYS A 129 -0.40 -0.10 7.25
N ARG A 130 0.41 -1.00 6.69
CA ARG A 130 1.87 -0.98 6.80
C ARG A 130 2.48 -0.84 5.42
N PHE A 131 3.33 0.16 5.26
CA PHE A 131 4.12 0.41 4.06
C PHE A 131 5.53 -0.08 4.31
N SER A 132 5.99 -1.02 3.51
CA SER A 132 7.36 -1.53 3.52
C SER A 132 7.98 -1.41 2.12
N PRO A 133 9.30 -1.22 2.03
CA PRO A 133 10.01 -1.25 0.77
C PRO A 133 9.82 -2.61 0.05
N ALA A 134 9.67 -2.59 -1.27
CA ALA A 134 9.39 -3.80 -2.05
C ALA A 134 10.62 -4.73 -2.20
N ASP A 135 11.82 -4.23 -1.92
CA ASP A 135 13.07 -4.99 -1.90
C ASP A 135 13.29 -5.77 -0.59
N LYS A 136 12.42 -5.57 0.40
CA LYS A 136 12.39 -6.38 1.64
C LYS A 136 11.25 -7.40 1.58
N PRO A 137 11.50 -8.68 1.93
CA PRO A 137 10.42 -9.65 2.07
C PRO A 137 9.39 -9.15 3.10
N LEU A 138 8.10 -9.28 2.79
CA LEU A 138 7.01 -8.88 3.70
C LEU A 138 7.14 -9.51 5.10
N ASP A 139 7.71 -10.71 5.18
CA ASP A 139 7.90 -11.47 6.42
C ASP A 139 8.95 -10.87 7.37
N GLU A 140 9.96 -10.18 6.84
CA GLU A 140 10.98 -9.48 7.65
C GLU A 140 10.44 -8.15 8.17
N ALA A 141 9.68 -7.42 7.34
CA ALA A 141 9.01 -6.17 7.74
C ALA A 141 7.90 -6.39 8.80
N ALA A 142 7.39 -7.61 8.92
CA ALA A 142 6.42 -8.00 9.94
C ALA A 142 7.01 -8.22 11.34
N SER A 143 8.31 -8.45 11.45
CA SER A 143 8.97 -8.64 12.75
C SER A 143 9.06 -7.35 13.57
N THR A 144 9.05 -6.19 12.91
CA THR A 144 9.22 -4.86 13.53
C THR A 144 7.94 -4.35 14.22
N THR A 145 6.80 -5.00 13.99
CA THR A 145 5.51 -4.67 14.60
C THR A 145 5.09 -5.79 15.55
N ARG A 146 5.70 -5.87 16.73
CA ARG A 146 5.02 -6.51 17.86
C ARG A 146 3.78 -5.68 18.19
N PRO A 147 2.57 -6.25 18.24
CA PRO A 147 1.49 -5.60 18.96
C PRO A 147 1.88 -5.57 20.44
N ALA A 148 1.94 -4.38 21.02
CA ALA A 148 1.89 -4.18 22.47
C ALA A 148 0.49 -4.61 22.95
N LEU A 149 0.25 -5.91 22.98
CA LEU A 149 -0.99 -6.54 23.44
C LEU A 149 -0.67 -7.89 24.07
N GLN A 150 0.35 -7.91 24.95
CA GLN A 150 0.52 -8.90 26.00
C GLN A 150 1.21 -8.23 27.20
N ALA A 151 0.43 -7.44 27.95
CA ALA A 151 0.72 -7.09 29.33
C ALA A 151 -0.60 -6.75 30.03
N SER A 152 -1.42 -7.78 30.26
CA SER A 152 -2.56 -7.75 31.18
C SER A 152 -2.90 -9.20 31.53
N THR A 153 -2.10 -9.76 32.43
CA THR A 153 -2.49 -10.77 33.43
C THR A 153 -1.48 -10.67 34.54
#